data_AF-A0A225W8B9-F1
#
_entry.id   AF-A0A225W8B9-F1
#
_cell.length_a   1.000
_cell.length_b   1.000
_cell.length_c   1.000
_cell.angle_alpha   90.00
_cell.angle_beta   90.00
_cell.angle_gamma   90.00
#
_symmetry.space_group_name_H-M   'P 1'
#
loop_
_entity.id
_entity.type
_entity.pdbx_description
1 polymer ?
#
loop_
_entity_poly.entity_id
_entity_poly.type
_entity_poly.pdbx_seq_one_letter_code
_entity_poly.pdbx_strand_id
1 'polypeptide(L)'
;FGDVSVTTMIHAAKATDATKAIATKLESAQQKMWLSSEKSIDDVFELLLQTNGKSTFDVFIQLKVYKHKNDFRNNPLFDTWISYINFFIKEKSDKKAAVISALETRFADRPLNIILEEMKKFPSMKNAAERIQTDKIQTYLASNKSPGKVFELLGLDEVGFDVLKTPLFKTWLNYLDLFKKKNPKDQTSLLVLLQNHYHNVVAIQEMIDLALQIPHTVKIGKMVENELLRRYLDWKYLPESVFRFLDLNKVGVQIFAAPKFQTWVKYLDDFNERYPAHKTTMIDAFRGSFKDGNVLTILKAAKNDPTTTTLVPGLENVLINKWVVEKETLVSLKTRLGTRVYSDEMQHYIEYMVQRFNKEISGNVS
;
A
#
# COMPACT_ATOMS: atom_id res chain seq x y z
N PHE A 1 18.00 31.85 -21.44
CA PHE A 1 17.04 30.73 -21.27
C PHE A 1 15.66 31.31 -21.08
N GLY A 2 14.60 30.68 -21.62
CA GLY A 2 13.22 31.09 -21.34
C GLY A 2 12.78 30.66 -19.93
N ASP A 3 11.72 31.27 -19.40
CA ASP A 3 11.26 31.04 -18.02
C ASP A 3 11.01 29.55 -17.73
N VAL A 4 10.29 28.85 -18.61
CA VAL A 4 10.02 27.41 -18.47
C VAL A 4 11.32 26.61 -18.36
N SER A 5 12.30 26.88 -19.24
CA SER A 5 13.60 26.20 -19.21
C SER A 5 14.35 26.46 -17.90
N VAL A 6 14.36 27.71 -17.43
CA VAL A 6 15.00 28.07 -16.16
C VAL A 6 14.32 27.37 -14.99
N THR A 7 12.99 27.38 -14.95
CA THR A 7 12.22 26.72 -13.88
C THR A 7 12.45 25.22 -13.87
N THR A 8 12.51 24.57 -15.04
CA THR A 8 12.85 23.14 -15.15
C THR A 8 14.24 22.83 -14.62
N MET A 9 15.24 23.66 -14.97
CA MET A 9 16.60 23.50 -14.45
C MET A 9 16.66 23.67 -12.92
N ILE A 10 15.95 24.67 -12.39
CA ILE A 10 15.85 24.91 -10.94
C ILE A 10 15.16 23.71 -10.25
N HIS A 11 14.05 23.22 -10.80
CA HIS A 11 13.34 22.06 -10.26
C HIS A 11 14.25 20.81 -10.19
N ALA A 12 14.94 20.49 -11.29
CA ALA A 12 15.89 19.37 -11.32
C ALA A 12 17.02 19.57 -10.31
N ALA A 13 17.57 20.79 -10.19
CA ALA A 13 18.62 21.10 -9.22
C ALA A 13 18.15 21.01 -7.74
N LYS A 14 16.84 21.11 -7.46
CA LYS A 14 16.29 20.91 -6.10
C LYS A 14 16.28 19.43 -5.68
N ALA A 15 16.32 18.50 -6.63
CA ALA A 15 16.32 17.06 -6.35
C ALA A 15 17.67 16.55 -5.79
N THR A 16 18.74 17.33 -5.94
CA THR A 16 20.10 16.96 -5.50
C THR A 16 20.51 17.77 -4.27
N ASP A 17 20.90 17.11 -3.19
CA ASP A 17 21.26 17.77 -1.91
C ASP A 17 22.35 18.84 -2.07
N ALA A 18 23.36 18.58 -2.90
CA ALA A 18 24.46 19.52 -3.18
C ALA A 18 24.00 20.85 -3.81
N THR A 19 22.94 20.82 -4.64
CA THR A 19 22.44 22.00 -5.37
C THR A 19 21.13 22.55 -4.81
N LYS A 20 20.48 21.84 -3.88
CA LYS A 20 19.18 22.20 -3.31
C LYS A 20 19.14 23.59 -2.69
N ALA A 21 20.19 23.97 -1.96
CA ALA A 21 20.27 25.27 -1.31
C ALA A 21 20.32 26.43 -2.31
N ILE A 22 21.15 26.33 -3.37
CA ILE A 22 21.24 27.37 -4.40
C ILE A 22 19.98 27.38 -5.28
N ALA A 23 19.44 26.21 -5.63
CA ALA A 23 18.22 26.11 -6.43
C ALA A 23 17.02 26.74 -5.71
N THR A 24 16.89 26.56 -4.39
CA THR A 24 15.83 27.20 -3.58
C THR A 24 15.96 28.73 -3.59
N LYS A 25 17.18 29.28 -3.53
CA LYS A 25 17.40 30.73 -3.64
C LYS A 25 17.05 31.25 -5.03
N LEU A 26 17.41 30.50 -6.07
CA LEU A 26 17.08 30.85 -7.47
C LEU A 26 15.57 30.79 -7.72
N GLU A 27 14.85 29.80 -7.18
CA GLU A 27 13.39 29.74 -7.25
C GLU A 27 12.76 30.99 -6.63
N SER A 28 13.15 31.36 -5.41
CA SER A 28 12.64 32.56 -4.75
C SER A 28 12.93 33.84 -5.54
N ALA A 29 14.12 33.93 -6.15
CA ALA A 29 14.48 35.06 -7.02
C ALA A 29 13.61 35.10 -8.29
N GLN A 30 13.36 33.94 -8.91
CA GLN A 30 12.48 33.83 -10.07
C GLN A 30 11.02 34.21 -9.72
N GLN A 31 10.51 33.76 -8.57
CA GLN A 31 9.18 34.13 -8.09
C GLN A 31 9.06 35.65 -7.82
N LYS A 32 10.10 36.25 -7.24
CA LYS A 32 10.17 37.70 -7.04
C LYS A 32 10.18 38.45 -8.37
N MET A 33 10.93 37.97 -9.36
CA MET A 33 10.95 38.53 -10.72
C MET A 33 9.58 38.46 -11.40
N TRP A 34 8.86 37.34 -11.27
CA TRP A 34 7.50 37.21 -11.80
C TRP A 34 6.55 38.20 -11.12
N LEU A 35 6.60 38.31 -9.80
CA LEU A 35 5.76 39.25 -9.05
C LEU A 35 6.06 40.72 -9.39
N SER A 36 7.34 41.09 -9.53
CA SER A 36 7.74 42.46 -9.92
C SER A 36 7.38 42.79 -11.36
N SER A 37 7.26 41.78 -12.22
CA SER A 37 6.77 41.91 -13.59
C SER A 37 5.24 41.80 -13.67
N GLU A 38 4.55 41.98 -12.53
CA GLU A 38 3.10 41.97 -12.38
C GLU A 38 2.38 40.70 -12.84
N LYS A 39 3.10 39.58 -13.00
CA LYS A 39 2.47 38.31 -13.35
C LYS A 39 1.50 37.88 -12.25
N SER A 40 0.31 37.48 -12.67
CA SER A 40 -0.69 36.87 -11.79
C SER A 40 -0.40 35.39 -11.60
N ILE A 41 -1.14 34.75 -10.67
CA ILE A 41 -1.12 33.28 -10.55
C ILE A 41 -1.57 32.60 -11.85
N ASP A 42 -2.42 33.26 -12.64
CA ASP A 42 -2.92 32.74 -13.91
C ASP A 42 -1.86 32.87 -15.01
N ASP A 43 -1.14 33.98 -15.07
CA ASP A 43 -0.03 34.16 -16.02
C ASP A 43 1.06 33.12 -15.80
N VAL A 44 1.39 32.83 -14.53
CA VAL A 44 2.38 31.80 -14.19
C VAL A 44 1.82 30.39 -14.41
N PHE A 45 0.51 30.17 -14.22
CA PHE A 45 -0.13 28.91 -14.61
C PHE A 45 -0.01 28.67 -16.12
N GLU A 46 -0.37 29.66 -16.94
CA GLU A 46 -0.26 29.59 -18.40
C GLU A 46 1.19 29.31 -18.80
N LEU A 47 2.12 30.08 -18.23
CA LEU A 47 3.55 29.94 -18.49
C LEU A 47 4.07 28.54 -18.18
N LEU A 48 3.81 27.99 -16.99
CA LEU A 48 4.47 26.74 -16.56
C LEU A 48 3.68 25.48 -16.95
N LEU A 49 2.36 25.56 -17.01
CA LEU A 49 1.50 24.38 -17.09
C LEU A 49 0.76 24.27 -18.42
N GLN A 50 0.66 25.35 -19.21
CA GLN A 50 0.08 25.30 -20.56
C GLN A 50 1.10 25.34 -21.71
N THR A 51 2.37 25.77 -21.49
CA THR A 51 3.35 25.95 -22.59
C THR A 51 4.43 24.86 -22.73
N ASN A 52 4.16 23.60 -22.34
CA ASN A 52 5.10 22.48 -22.54
C ASN A 52 5.27 22.02 -24.02
N GLY A 53 5.50 22.96 -24.94
CA GLY A 53 5.98 22.69 -26.32
C GLY A 53 5.04 21.90 -27.22
N LYS A 54 3.83 21.59 -26.77
CA LYS A 54 2.73 21.07 -27.59
C LYS A 54 1.64 22.12 -27.60
N SER A 55 1.05 22.34 -28.78
CA SER A 55 0.06 23.40 -29.00
C SER A 55 -1.04 23.33 -27.94
N THR A 56 -1.64 24.47 -27.59
CA THR A 56 -2.82 24.54 -26.71
C THR A 56 -3.95 23.62 -27.17
N PHE A 57 -3.96 23.22 -28.45
CA PHE A 57 -4.83 22.19 -29.00
C PHE A 57 -4.46 20.77 -28.54
N ASP A 58 -3.18 20.41 -28.43
CA ASP A 58 -2.70 19.08 -28.02
C ASP A 58 -2.80 18.82 -26.52
N VAL A 59 -2.66 19.86 -25.67
CA VAL A 59 -2.89 19.73 -24.22
C VAL A 59 -4.39 19.56 -23.95
N PHE A 60 -5.23 20.33 -24.65
CA PHE A 60 -6.68 20.20 -24.55
C PHE A 60 -7.19 18.87 -25.14
N ILE A 61 -6.53 18.36 -26.18
CA ILE A 61 -6.77 17.03 -26.75
C ILE A 61 -6.18 15.93 -25.86
N GLN A 62 -5.04 16.06 -25.18
CA GLN A 62 -4.60 15.06 -24.18
C GLN A 62 -5.54 15.00 -22.98
N LEU A 63 -6.04 16.15 -22.51
CA LEU A 63 -7.06 16.23 -21.46
C LEU A 63 -8.43 15.69 -21.92
N LYS A 64 -8.73 15.71 -23.23
CA LYS A 64 -9.99 15.15 -23.81
C LYS A 64 -9.89 13.74 -24.39
N VAL A 65 -8.71 13.29 -24.84
CA VAL A 65 -8.46 11.98 -25.48
C VAL A 65 -8.11 10.94 -24.42
N TYR A 66 -7.35 11.32 -23.38
CA TYR A 66 -7.32 10.57 -22.14
C TYR A 66 -8.44 11.07 -21.24
N LYS A 67 -9.67 10.68 -21.59
CA LYS A 67 -10.95 11.00 -20.92
C LYS A 67 -11.00 10.75 -19.40
N HIS A 68 -9.91 10.36 -18.75
CA HIS A 68 -9.91 9.90 -17.37
C HIS A 68 -9.13 10.73 -16.37
N LYS A 69 -8.09 11.53 -16.71
CA LYS A 69 -7.31 12.21 -15.66
C LYS A 69 -6.80 13.59 -16.10
N ASN A 70 -7.64 14.62 -15.91
CA ASN A 70 -7.20 16.03 -15.84
C ASN A 70 -6.30 16.23 -14.61
N ASP A 71 -5.09 15.70 -14.67
CA ASP A 71 -4.18 15.57 -13.54
C ASP A 71 -2.85 16.24 -13.85
N PHE A 72 -2.61 17.38 -13.22
CA PHE A 72 -1.39 18.17 -13.40
C PHE A 72 -0.23 17.68 -12.50
N ARG A 73 -0.43 16.65 -11.65
CA ARG A 73 0.65 16.09 -10.80
C ARG A 73 1.81 15.49 -11.60
N ASN A 74 1.54 15.09 -12.84
CA ASN A 74 2.59 14.59 -13.74
C ASN A 74 3.42 15.71 -14.36
N ASN A 75 3.03 16.98 -14.19
CA ASN A 75 3.85 18.11 -14.63
C ASN A 75 4.85 18.47 -13.52
N PRO A 76 6.18 18.38 -13.77
CA PRO A 76 7.19 18.66 -12.76
C PRO A 76 7.18 20.13 -12.28
N LEU A 77 6.58 21.04 -13.05
CA LEU A 77 6.50 22.47 -12.71
C LEU A 77 5.24 22.82 -11.90
N PHE A 78 4.35 21.86 -11.67
CA PHE A 78 3.12 22.08 -10.90
C PHE A 78 3.42 22.52 -9.47
N ASP A 79 4.37 21.87 -8.80
CA ASP A 79 4.80 22.26 -7.45
C ASP A 79 5.36 23.69 -7.42
N THR A 80 6.05 24.11 -8.48
CA THR A 80 6.56 25.49 -8.59
C THR A 80 5.44 26.51 -8.75
N TRP A 81 4.37 26.16 -9.47
CA TRP A 81 3.20 27.02 -9.55
C TRP A 81 2.50 27.15 -8.20
N ILE A 82 2.29 26.06 -7.46
CA ILE A 82 1.73 26.13 -6.09
C ILE A 82 2.64 26.93 -5.15
N SER A 83 3.96 26.74 -5.26
CA SER A 83 4.98 27.53 -4.54
C SER A 83 4.85 29.02 -4.85
N TYR A 84 4.58 29.38 -6.10
CA TYR A 84 4.33 30.77 -6.51
C TYR A 84 3.02 31.33 -5.94
N ILE A 85 1.92 30.56 -5.90
CA ILE A 85 0.68 30.99 -5.23
C ILE A 85 0.95 31.32 -3.76
N ASN A 86 1.70 30.45 -3.06
CA ASN A 86 2.11 30.71 -1.67
C ASN A 86 2.94 31.99 -1.55
N PHE A 87 3.92 32.20 -2.45
CA PHE A 87 4.75 33.40 -2.47
C PHE A 87 3.89 34.65 -2.69
N PHE A 88 3.01 34.63 -3.68
CA PHE A 88 2.09 35.73 -3.99
C PHE A 88 1.19 36.08 -2.79
N ILE A 89 0.61 35.08 -2.11
CA ILE A 89 -0.22 35.28 -0.92
C ILE A 89 0.57 35.87 0.25
N LYS A 90 1.85 35.49 0.41
CA LYS A 90 2.70 36.03 1.48
C LYS A 90 3.04 37.51 1.24
N GLU A 91 3.38 37.86 0.01
CA GLU A 91 3.74 39.23 -0.36
C GLU A 91 2.53 40.16 -0.51
N LYS A 92 1.37 39.63 -0.92
CA LYS A 92 0.10 40.37 -1.12
C LYS A 92 -1.01 39.76 -0.28
N SER A 93 -0.83 39.78 1.03
CA SER A 93 -1.73 39.09 1.98
C SER A 93 -3.19 39.57 1.94
N ASP A 94 -3.43 40.83 1.58
CA ASP A 94 -4.75 41.42 1.33
C ASP A 94 -5.49 40.75 0.15
N LYS A 95 -4.74 40.19 -0.82
CA LYS A 95 -5.29 39.52 -2.00
C LYS A 95 -5.59 38.04 -1.80
N LYS A 96 -5.31 37.47 -0.62
CA LYS A 96 -5.48 36.03 -0.35
C LYS A 96 -6.88 35.52 -0.70
N ALA A 97 -7.93 36.24 -0.31
CA ALA A 97 -9.31 35.84 -0.59
C ALA A 97 -9.62 35.84 -2.10
N ALA A 98 -9.15 36.85 -2.83
CA ALA A 98 -9.31 36.94 -4.28
C ALA A 98 -8.58 35.81 -5.02
N VAL A 99 -7.35 35.47 -4.60
CA VAL A 99 -6.58 34.34 -5.15
C VAL A 99 -7.31 33.02 -4.96
N ILE A 100 -7.84 32.77 -3.75
CA ILE A 100 -8.62 31.55 -3.47
C ILE A 100 -9.89 31.50 -4.33
N SER A 101 -10.63 32.62 -4.43
CA SER A 101 -11.83 32.71 -5.26
C SER A 101 -11.54 32.48 -6.75
N ALA A 102 -10.40 32.97 -7.24
CA ALA A 102 -9.98 32.73 -8.62
C ALA A 102 -9.72 31.24 -8.87
N LEU A 103 -9.05 30.54 -7.94
CA LEU A 103 -8.83 29.09 -8.04
C LEU A 103 -10.15 28.30 -8.07
N GLU A 104 -11.10 28.63 -7.20
CA GLU A 104 -12.43 27.96 -7.17
C GLU A 104 -13.29 28.25 -8.40
N THR A 105 -13.08 29.40 -9.05
CA THR A 105 -13.77 29.77 -10.29
C THR A 105 -13.16 29.05 -11.50
N ARG A 106 -11.83 28.95 -11.53
CA ARG A 106 -11.08 28.42 -12.66
C ARG A 106 -11.05 26.89 -12.68
N PHE A 107 -11.01 26.26 -11.52
CA PHE A 107 -10.88 24.81 -11.39
C PHE A 107 -12.08 24.22 -10.65
N ALA A 108 -12.56 23.08 -11.13
CA ALA A 108 -13.64 22.32 -10.51
C ALA A 108 -13.22 20.86 -10.28
N ASP A 109 -14.01 20.14 -9.48
CA ASP A 109 -13.89 18.69 -9.31
C ASP A 109 -12.44 18.24 -8.98
N ARG A 110 -11.91 17.26 -9.72
CA ARG A 110 -10.60 16.65 -9.48
C ARG A 110 -9.45 17.67 -9.53
N PRO A 111 -9.30 18.50 -10.58
CA PRO A 111 -8.32 19.59 -10.61
C PRO A 111 -8.34 20.45 -9.34
N LEU A 112 -9.50 20.88 -8.87
CA LEU A 112 -9.54 21.72 -7.68
C LEU A 112 -9.07 20.95 -6.43
N ASN A 113 -9.52 19.71 -6.21
CA ASN A 113 -9.10 18.95 -5.02
C ASN A 113 -7.60 18.69 -4.98
N ILE A 114 -6.96 18.43 -6.12
CA ILE A 114 -5.51 18.21 -6.16
C ILE A 114 -4.75 19.52 -5.84
N ILE A 115 -5.19 20.67 -6.37
CA ILE A 115 -4.64 21.98 -5.98
C ILE A 115 -4.75 22.18 -4.47
N LEU A 116 -5.92 21.89 -3.90
CA LEU A 116 -6.16 22.05 -2.47
C LEU A 116 -5.24 21.14 -1.63
N GLU A 117 -5.02 19.88 -2.05
CA GLU A 117 -4.09 18.98 -1.37
C GLU A 117 -2.66 19.52 -1.36
N GLU A 118 -2.18 20.04 -2.49
CA GLU A 118 -0.85 20.64 -2.55
C GLU A 118 -0.74 21.93 -1.75
N MET A 119 -1.78 22.77 -1.77
CA MET A 119 -1.83 23.99 -0.95
C MET A 119 -1.69 23.70 0.54
N LYS A 120 -2.14 22.53 1.03
CA LYS A 120 -2.00 22.13 2.44
C LYS A 120 -0.56 21.94 2.90
N LYS A 121 0.38 21.74 1.97
CA LYS A 121 1.82 21.67 2.28
C LYS A 121 2.37 23.04 2.75
N PHE A 122 1.65 24.13 2.50
CA PHE A 122 2.04 25.49 2.85
C PHE A 122 1.21 26.04 4.03
N PRO A 123 1.82 26.40 5.17
CA PRO A 123 1.08 26.89 6.34
C PRO A 123 0.18 28.11 6.07
N SER A 124 0.59 28.99 5.15
CA SER A 124 -0.16 30.19 4.76
C SER A 124 -1.51 29.88 4.09
N MET A 125 -1.64 28.71 3.47
CA MET A 125 -2.81 28.31 2.66
C MET A 125 -3.58 27.13 3.28
N LYS A 126 -2.94 26.35 4.16
CA LYS A 126 -3.48 25.10 4.74
C LYS A 126 -4.92 25.21 5.23
N ASN A 127 -5.21 26.14 6.14
CA ASN A 127 -6.55 26.24 6.73
C ASN A 127 -7.65 26.55 5.69
N ALA A 128 -7.33 27.37 4.69
CA ALA A 128 -8.29 27.68 3.62
C ALA A 128 -8.50 26.45 2.73
N ALA A 129 -7.44 25.74 2.38
CA ALA A 129 -7.52 24.54 1.56
C ALA A 129 -8.30 23.40 2.26
N GLU A 130 -8.07 23.20 3.57
CA GLU A 130 -8.83 22.23 4.38
C GLU A 130 -10.31 22.58 4.47
N ARG A 131 -10.65 23.86 4.65
CA ARG A 131 -12.05 24.32 4.67
C ARG A 131 -12.75 24.04 3.35
N ILE A 132 -12.17 24.49 2.23
CA ILE A 132 -12.77 24.31 0.90
C ILE A 132 -12.94 22.82 0.60
N GLN A 133 -11.93 22.00 0.86
CA GLN A 133 -12.06 20.57 0.59
C GLN A 133 -13.12 19.89 1.46
N THR A 134 -13.25 20.32 2.73
CA THR A 134 -14.34 19.86 3.62
C THR A 134 -15.71 20.19 3.02
N ASP A 135 -15.91 21.42 2.54
CA ASP A 135 -17.16 21.87 1.92
C ASP A 135 -17.45 21.08 0.62
N LYS A 136 -16.42 20.78 -0.18
CA LYS A 136 -16.57 19.94 -1.38
C LYS A 136 -16.98 18.51 -1.04
N ILE A 137 -16.37 17.90 -0.02
CA ILE A 137 -16.73 16.54 0.43
C ILE A 137 -18.18 16.49 0.93
N GLN A 138 -18.61 17.51 1.68
CA GLN A 138 -20.01 17.63 2.11
C GLN A 138 -20.96 17.76 0.91
N THR A 139 -20.60 18.55 -0.09
CA THR A 139 -21.38 18.70 -1.32
C THR A 139 -21.48 17.38 -2.10
N TYR A 140 -20.40 16.59 -2.16
CA TYR A 140 -20.43 15.26 -2.76
C TYR A 140 -21.37 14.30 -2.02
N LEU A 141 -21.45 14.39 -0.69
CA LEU A 141 -22.35 13.58 0.13
C LEU A 141 -23.82 14.01 -0.07
N ALA A 142 -24.07 15.32 -0.09
CA ALA A 142 -25.39 15.89 -0.37
C ALA A 142 -25.91 15.41 -1.73
N SER A 143 -25.05 15.45 -2.75
CA SER A 143 -25.34 15.03 -4.13
C SER A 143 -25.31 13.51 -4.33
N ASN A 144 -25.14 12.71 -3.27
CA ASN A 144 -25.09 11.26 -3.31
C ASN A 144 -24.09 10.67 -4.33
N LYS A 145 -22.93 11.31 -4.52
CA LYS A 145 -21.87 10.77 -5.39
C LYS A 145 -21.38 9.43 -4.83
N SER A 146 -21.05 8.47 -5.69
CA SER A 146 -20.57 7.17 -5.20
C SER A 146 -19.19 7.30 -4.54
N PRO A 147 -18.84 6.47 -3.55
CA PRO A 147 -17.52 6.51 -2.90
C PRO A 147 -16.36 6.35 -3.88
N GLY A 148 -16.49 5.48 -4.88
CA GLY A 148 -15.49 5.35 -5.95
C GLY A 148 -15.34 6.64 -6.76
N LYS A 149 -16.44 7.32 -7.07
CA LYS A 149 -16.33 8.61 -7.78
C LYS A 149 -15.65 9.67 -6.92
N VAL A 150 -15.95 9.72 -5.62
CA VAL A 150 -15.29 10.67 -4.71
C VAL A 150 -13.81 10.31 -4.51
N PHE A 151 -13.45 9.02 -4.53
CA PHE A 151 -12.06 8.58 -4.51
C PHE A 151 -11.25 9.20 -5.66
N GLU A 152 -11.80 9.14 -6.88
CA GLU A 152 -11.22 9.78 -8.07
C GLU A 152 -11.23 11.31 -7.99
N LEU A 153 -12.31 11.91 -7.48
CA LEU A 153 -12.40 13.37 -7.35
C LEU A 153 -11.36 13.92 -6.38
N LEU A 154 -11.04 13.20 -5.32
CA LEU A 154 -9.98 13.55 -4.39
C LEU A 154 -8.58 13.20 -4.93
N GLY A 155 -8.49 12.59 -6.11
CA GLY A 155 -7.23 12.21 -6.74
C GLY A 155 -6.48 11.10 -6.00
N LEU A 156 -7.17 10.33 -5.15
CA LEU A 156 -6.53 9.30 -4.34
C LEU A 156 -5.94 8.19 -5.21
N ASP A 157 -6.58 7.83 -6.31
CA ASP A 157 -6.19 6.80 -7.29
C ASP A 157 -4.82 7.00 -7.98
N GLU A 158 -4.12 8.10 -7.72
CA GLU A 158 -2.77 8.39 -8.23
C GLU A 158 -1.75 8.60 -7.11
N VAL A 159 -2.13 8.41 -5.85
CA VAL A 159 -1.20 8.49 -4.71
C VAL A 159 -0.22 7.29 -4.70
N GLY A 160 -0.56 6.20 -5.37
CA GLY A 160 0.21 4.96 -5.35
C GLY A 160 0.08 4.21 -4.02
N PHE A 161 1.12 3.46 -3.65
CA PHE A 161 1.08 2.54 -2.50
C PHE A 161 0.98 3.22 -1.13
N ASP A 162 1.24 4.53 -1.06
CA ASP A 162 1.15 5.32 0.18
C ASP A 162 -0.27 5.77 0.52
N VAL A 163 -1.28 5.50 -0.31
CA VAL A 163 -2.62 6.06 -0.13
C VAL A 163 -3.21 5.82 1.26
N LEU A 164 -3.03 4.61 1.82
CA LEU A 164 -3.57 4.23 3.13
C LEU A 164 -2.95 5.04 4.28
N LYS A 165 -1.80 5.68 4.04
CA LYS A 165 -1.10 6.54 5.00
C LYS A 165 -1.57 7.98 4.96
N THR A 166 -2.25 8.39 3.89
CA THR A 166 -2.58 9.80 3.70
C THR A 166 -3.72 10.23 4.63
N PRO A 167 -3.65 11.45 5.21
CA PRO A 167 -4.79 12.04 5.92
C PRO A 167 -6.03 12.15 5.04
N LEU A 168 -5.86 12.39 3.73
CA LEU A 168 -6.95 12.48 2.77
C LEU A 168 -7.72 11.15 2.63
N PHE A 169 -7.01 10.01 2.65
CA PHE A 169 -7.66 8.71 2.64
C PHE A 169 -8.51 8.48 3.89
N LYS A 170 -8.04 8.90 5.08
CA LYS A 170 -8.85 8.86 6.31
C LYS A 170 -10.12 9.72 6.18
N THR A 171 -10.02 10.89 5.58
CA THR A 171 -11.17 11.74 5.30
C THR A 171 -12.15 11.05 4.33
N TRP A 172 -11.64 10.40 3.28
CA TRP A 172 -12.46 9.64 2.36
C TRP A 172 -13.08 8.39 2.99
N LEU A 173 -12.41 7.71 3.93
CA LEU A 173 -13.00 6.63 4.71
C LEU A 173 -14.20 7.11 5.54
N ASN A 174 -14.09 8.27 6.18
CA ASN A 174 -15.23 8.87 6.89
C ASN A 174 -16.38 9.19 5.92
N TYR A 175 -16.07 9.65 4.71
CA TYR A 175 -17.07 9.84 3.66
C TYR A 175 -17.76 8.52 3.28
N LEU A 176 -17.01 7.43 3.07
CA LEU A 176 -17.54 6.10 2.79
C LEU A 176 -18.50 5.63 3.89
N ASP A 177 -18.14 5.83 5.16
CA ASP A 177 -18.99 5.48 6.30
C ASP A 177 -20.30 6.29 6.33
N LEU A 178 -20.22 7.61 6.10
CA LEU A 178 -21.41 8.47 6.02
C LEU A 178 -22.30 8.10 4.82
N PHE A 179 -21.69 7.79 3.67
CA PHE A 179 -22.41 7.36 2.47
C PHE A 179 -23.17 6.05 2.72
N LYS A 180 -22.53 5.05 3.36
CA LYS A 180 -23.17 3.77 3.73
C LYS A 180 -24.33 3.96 4.71
N LYS A 181 -24.18 4.85 5.70
CA LYS A 181 -25.27 5.18 6.64
C LYS A 181 -26.46 5.82 5.93
N LYS A 182 -26.20 6.69 4.95
CA LYS A 182 -27.24 7.33 4.12
C LYS A 182 -27.89 6.35 3.14
N ASN A 183 -27.14 5.33 2.70
CA ASN A 183 -27.58 4.32 1.73
C ASN A 183 -27.44 2.89 2.31
N PRO A 184 -28.28 2.45 3.28
CA PRO A 184 -28.09 1.18 3.97
C PRO A 184 -28.15 -0.08 3.09
N LYS A 185 -28.75 0.02 1.89
CA LYS A 185 -28.81 -1.06 0.90
C LYS A 185 -27.54 -1.17 0.05
N ASP A 186 -26.69 -0.15 0.10
CA ASP A 186 -25.43 -0.11 -0.65
C ASP A 186 -24.40 -1.02 0.01
N GLN A 187 -23.85 -1.95 -0.77
CA GLN A 187 -22.87 -2.94 -0.31
C GLN A 187 -21.45 -2.62 -0.76
N THR A 188 -21.12 -1.34 -0.96
CA THR A 188 -19.78 -0.92 -1.41
C THR A 188 -18.70 -1.49 -0.49
N SER A 189 -17.83 -2.33 -1.05
CA SER A 189 -16.65 -2.87 -0.35
C SER A 189 -15.45 -1.95 -0.52
N LEU A 190 -14.75 -1.68 0.59
CA LEU A 190 -13.51 -0.92 0.56
C LEU A 190 -12.44 -1.63 -0.27
N LEU A 191 -12.30 -2.94 -0.06
CA LEU A 191 -11.35 -3.76 -0.83
C LEU A 191 -11.63 -3.69 -2.33
N VAL A 192 -12.88 -3.85 -2.77
CA VAL A 192 -13.23 -3.81 -4.21
C VAL A 192 -12.92 -2.45 -4.81
N LEU A 193 -13.19 -1.36 -4.09
CA LEU A 193 -12.83 -0.02 -4.54
C LEU A 193 -11.31 0.13 -4.72
N LEU A 194 -10.52 -0.29 -3.73
CA LEU A 194 -9.06 -0.23 -3.84
C LEU A 194 -8.54 -1.11 -5.01
N GLN A 195 -9.10 -2.31 -5.19
CA GLN A 195 -8.75 -3.20 -6.31
C GLN A 195 -9.07 -2.60 -7.69
N ASN A 196 -10.18 -1.87 -7.79
CA ASN A 196 -10.59 -1.21 -9.02
C ASN A 196 -9.67 -0.03 -9.41
N HIS A 197 -9.00 0.58 -8.43
CA HIS A 197 -8.13 1.75 -8.67
C HIS A 197 -6.63 1.43 -8.71
N TYR A 198 -6.14 0.43 -7.95
CA TYR A 198 -4.71 0.10 -7.86
C TYR A 198 -4.33 -1.24 -8.50
N HIS A 199 -5.27 -1.87 -9.21
CA HIS A 199 -5.09 -3.05 -10.05
C HIS A 199 -4.06 -4.09 -9.54
N ASN A 200 -4.60 -5.16 -8.94
CA ASN A 200 -3.94 -6.37 -8.41
C ASN A 200 -3.79 -6.39 -6.88
N VAL A 201 -3.98 -7.59 -6.34
CA VAL A 201 -3.86 -7.98 -4.94
C VAL A 201 -2.45 -7.75 -4.39
N VAL A 202 -1.40 -7.86 -5.21
CA VAL A 202 -0.01 -7.59 -4.80
C VAL A 202 0.15 -6.12 -4.37
N ALA A 203 -0.39 -5.18 -5.15
CA ALA A 203 -0.38 -3.75 -4.80
C ALA A 203 -1.11 -3.50 -3.48
N ILE A 204 -2.27 -4.14 -3.28
CA ILE A 204 -3.03 -4.04 -2.02
C ILE A 204 -2.22 -4.56 -0.83
N GLN A 205 -1.52 -5.69 -0.99
CA GLN A 205 -0.68 -6.24 0.07
C GLN A 205 0.46 -5.28 0.43
N GLU A 206 1.12 -4.68 -0.55
CA GLU A 206 2.18 -3.69 -0.31
C GLU A 206 1.64 -2.46 0.42
N MET A 207 0.47 -1.94 0.01
CA MET A 207 -0.21 -0.84 0.70
C MET A 207 -0.52 -1.17 2.17
N ILE A 208 -1.01 -2.39 2.44
CA ILE A 208 -1.27 -2.88 3.80
C ILE A 208 0.04 -2.90 4.60
N ASP A 209 1.10 -3.49 4.07
CA ASP A 209 2.39 -3.63 4.76
C ASP A 209 2.97 -2.28 5.12
N LEU A 210 2.94 -1.35 4.17
CA LEU A 210 3.33 0.03 4.35
C LEU A 210 2.49 0.75 5.43
N ALA A 211 1.17 0.50 5.49
CA ALA A 211 0.30 1.08 6.51
C ALA A 211 0.48 0.45 7.91
N LEU A 212 0.87 -0.82 8.00
CA LEU A 212 1.13 -1.51 9.26
C LEU A 212 2.44 -1.08 9.93
N GLN A 213 3.40 -0.54 9.17
CA GLN A 213 4.66 -0.01 9.70
C GLN A 213 4.53 1.34 10.43
N ILE A 214 3.41 2.05 10.23
CA ILE A 214 3.22 3.41 10.77
C ILE A 214 2.15 3.37 11.88
N PRO A 215 2.49 3.71 13.14
CA PRO A 215 1.59 3.51 14.29
C PRO A 215 0.18 4.09 14.13
N HIS A 216 0.06 5.29 13.54
CA HIS A 216 -1.25 5.97 13.39
C HIS A 216 -2.09 5.45 12.21
N THR A 217 -1.56 4.56 11.37
CA THR A 217 -2.27 3.96 10.22
C THR A 217 -2.51 2.46 10.39
N VAL A 218 -1.97 1.84 11.46
CA VAL A 218 -2.16 0.40 11.76
C VAL A 218 -3.63 -0.02 11.72
N LYS A 219 -4.53 0.78 12.30
CA LYS A 219 -5.97 0.48 12.30
C LYS A 219 -6.55 0.40 10.88
N ILE A 220 -6.12 1.30 9.98
CA ILE A 220 -6.54 1.32 8.58
C ILE A 220 -5.95 0.11 7.85
N GLY A 221 -4.65 -0.16 8.03
CA GLY A 221 -3.99 -1.34 7.46
C GLY A 221 -4.68 -2.64 7.86
N LYS A 222 -4.99 -2.82 9.15
CA LYS A 222 -5.72 -4.00 9.65
C LYS A 222 -7.14 -4.10 9.11
N MET A 223 -7.84 -2.98 8.89
CA MET A 223 -9.16 -3.00 8.28
C MET A 223 -9.12 -3.56 6.86
N VAL A 224 -8.19 -3.09 6.03
CA VAL A 224 -8.02 -3.57 4.65
C VAL A 224 -7.51 -5.02 4.63
N GLU A 225 -6.54 -5.38 5.50
CA GLU A 225 -6.05 -6.76 5.66
C GLU A 225 -7.18 -7.74 5.99
N ASN A 226 -8.08 -7.38 6.91
CA ASN A 226 -9.22 -8.21 7.28
C ASN A 226 -10.22 -8.40 6.13
N GLU A 227 -10.52 -7.35 5.34
CA GLU A 227 -11.36 -7.52 4.15
C GLU A 227 -10.69 -8.42 3.10
N LEU A 228 -9.37 -8.28 2.91
CA LEU A 228 -8.61 -9.10 1.98
C LEU A 228 -8.62 -10.59 2.38
N LEU A 229 -8.42 -10.90 3.66
CA LEU A 229 -8.46 -12.28 4.15
C LEU A 229 -9.86 -12.90 4.04
N ARG A 230 -10.92 -12.14 4.34
CA ARG A 230 -12.30 -12.61 4.12
C ARG A 230 -12.53 -12.94 2.64
N ARG A 231 -12.04 -12.07 1.74
CA ARG A 231 -12.14 -12.29 0.30
C ARG A 231 -11.38 -13.54 -0.15
N TYR A 232 -10.18 -13.79 0.38
CA TYR A 232 -9.45 -15.04 0.13
C TYR A 232 -10.24 -16.27 0.59
N LEU A 233 -10.87 -16.19 1.76
CA LEU A 233 -11.67 -17.28 2.32
C LEU A 233 -12.93 -17.54 1.47
N ASP A 234 -13.61 -16.49 1.00
CA ASP A 234 -14.75 -16.59 0.09
C ASP A 234 -14.36 -17.21 -1.26
N TRP A 235 -13.16 -16.91 -1.74
CA TRP A 235 -12.57 -17.48 -2.94
C TRP A 235 -11.91 -18.85 -2.74
N LYS A 236 -11.98 -19.41 -1.53
CA LYS A 236 -11.41 -20.72 -1.18
C LYS A 236 -9.91 -20.81 -1.45
N TYR A 237 -9.17 -19.71 -1.31
CA TYR A 237 -7.71 -19.78 -1.39
C TYR A 237 -7.18 -20.67 -0.26
N LEU A 238 -6.39 -21.67 -0.61
CA LEU A 238 -5.80 -22.59 0.35
C LEU A 238 -4.91 -21.81 1.34
N PRO A 239 -4.89 -22.19 2.64
CA PRO A 239 -3.98 -21.61 3.63
C PRO A 239 -2.52 -21.56 3.18
N GLU A 240 -2.04 -22.57 2.43
CA GLU A 240 -0.71 -22.56 1.82
C GLU A 240 -0.48 -21.38 0.86
N SER A 241 -1.47 -21.03 0.04
CA SER A 241 -1.35 -19.89 -0.87
C SER A 241 -1.36 -18.56 -0.11
N VAL A 242 -2.24 -18.44 0.89
CA VAL A 242 -2.29 -17.24 1.74
C VAL A 242 -1.01 -17.08 2.57
N PHE A 243 -0.37 -18.18 2.98
CA PHE A 243 0.94 -18.15 3.63
C PHE A 243 1.98 -17.42 2.76
N ARG A 244 2.00 -17.72 1.45
CA ARG A 244 2.87 -17.03 0.49
C ARG A 244 2.44 -15.59 0.21
N PHE A 245 1.14 -15.32 0.12
CA PHE A 245 0.64 -13.95 -0.11
C PHE A 245 0.97 -13.00 1.03
N LEU A 246 1.09 -13.53 2.26
CA LEU A 246 1.54 -12.78 3.43
C LEU A 246 3.07 -12.72 3.54
N ASP A 247 3.80 -13.18 2.53
CA ASP A 247 5.27 -13.25 2.47
C ASP A 247 5.92 -14.02 3.63
N LEU A 248 5.16 -14.89 4.32
CA LEU A 248 5.69 -15.69 5.42
C LEU A 248 6.75 -16.70 4.95
N ASN A 249 6.68 -17.10 3.67
CA ASN A 249 7.70 -17.94 3.05
C ASN A 249 9.06 -17.25 2.87
N LYS A 250 9.14 -15.92 3.06
CA LYS A 250 10.38 -15.13 2.94
C LYS A 250 11.03 -14.80 4.29
N VAL A 251 10.35 -15.07 5.41
CA VAL A 251 10.83 -14.73 6.77
C VAL A 251 12.01 -15.61 7.23
N GLY A 252 12.12 -16.84 6.71
CA GLY A 252 13.17 -17.78 7.10
C GLY A 252 12.84 -18.52 8.40
N VAL A 253 13.80 -18.73 9.29
CA VAL A 253 13.59 -19.54 10.51
C VAL A 253 12.76 -18.86 11.60
N GLN A 254 12.55 -17.54 11.50
CA GLN A 254 11.82 -16.74 12.50
C GLN A 254 10.32 -16.60 12.19
N ILE A 255 9.75 -17.48 11.37
CA ILE A 255 8.34 -17.41 10.93
C ILE A 255 7.36 -17.28 12.11
N PHE A 256 7.55 -18.03 13.19
CA PHE A 256 6.63 -18.02 14.34
C PHE A 256 6.60 -16.68 15.08
N ALA A 257 7.70 -15.91 15.03
CA ALA A 257 7.78 -14.58 15.61
C ALA A 257 7.26 -13.48 14.68
N ALA A 258 6.98 -13.80 13.40
CA ALA A 258 6.50 -12.81 12.45
C ALA A 258 5.08 -12.32 12.83
N PRO A 259 4.84 -11.00 12.88
CA PRO A 259 3.51 -10.46 13.23
C PRO A 259 2.37 -10.98 12.34
N LYS A 260 2.66 -11.22 11.05
CA LYS A 260 1.69 -11.78 10.08
C LYS A 260 1.38 -13.26 10.31
N PHE A 261 2.17 -13.98 11.09
CA PHE A 261 1.97 -15.40 11.34
C PHE A 261 0.67 -15.67 12.10
N GLN A 262 0.37 -14.86 13.14
CA GLN A 262 -0.88 -14.99 13.89
C GLN A 262 -2.11 -14.68 13.03
N THR A 263 -2.00 -13.69 12.13
CA THR A 263 -3.02 -13.42 11.12
C THR A 263 -3.28 -14.65 10.24
N TRP A 264 -2.20 -15.32 9.80
CA TRP A 264 -2.30 -16.51 8.96
C TRP A 264 -2.83 -17.74 9.71
N VAL A 265 -2.44 -17.95 10.97
CA VAL A 265 -2.98 -19.03 11.82
C VAL A 265 -4.50 -18.90 11.94
N LYS A 266 -4.99 -17.68 12.21
CA LYS A 266 -6.42 -17.43 12.23
C LYS A 266 -7.09 -17.76 10.88
N TYR A 267 -6.46 -17.38 9.77
CA TYR A 267 -6.98 -17.72 8.44
C TYR A 267 -7.05 -19.24 8.23
N LEU A 268 -6.04 -20.00 8.66
CA LEU A 268 -6.02 -21.46 8.61
C LEU A 268 -7.19 -22.06 9.42
N ASP A 269 -7.44 -21.54 10.62
CA ASP A 269 -8.54 -21.98 11.48
C ASP A 269 -9.91 -21.68 10.83
N ASP A 270 -10.13 -20.43 10.40
CA ASP A 270 -11.36 -20.00 9.70
C ASP A 270 -11.60 -20.83 8.42
N PHE A 271 -10.54 -21.17 7.68
CA PHE A 271 -10.61 -22.02 6.49
C PHE A 271 -11.01 -23.46 6.83
N ASN A 272 -10.38 -24.05 7.84
CA ASN A 272 -10.64 -25.43 8.26
C ASN A 272 -12.03 -25.61 8.88
N GLU A 273 -12.56 -24.57 9.53
CA GLU A 273 -13.94 -24.53 10.02
C GLU A 273 -14.94 -24.45 8.88
N ARG A 274 -14.72 -23.54 7.91
CA ARG A 274 -15.64 -23.32 6.79
C ARG A 274 -15.61 -24.45 5.74
N TYR A 275 -14.47 -25.11 5.56
CA TYR A 275 -14.27 -26.16 4.56
C TYR A 275 -13.76 -27.48 5.18
N PRO A 276 -14.57 -28.20 5.99
CA PRO A 276 -14.12 -29.41 6.69
C PRO A 276 -13.58 -30.52 5.78
N ALA A 277 -14.10 -30.64 4.56
CA ALA A 277 -13.67 -31.63 3.58
C ALA A 277 -12.29 -31.31 2.94
N HIS A 278 -11.80 -30.08 3.10
CA HIS A 278 -10.52 -29.62 2.56
C HIS A 278 -9.55 -29.22 3.68
N LYS A 279 -9.78 -29.76 4.90
CA LYS A 279 -8.94 -29.44 6.06
C LYS A 279 -7.48 -29.66 5.75
N THR A 280 -6.68 -28.68 6.13
CA THR A 280 -5.23 -28.67 5.95
C THR A 280 -4.55 -28.29 7.25
N THR A 281 -3.26 -28.54 7.36
CA THR A 281 -2.48 -28.27 8.57
C THR A 281 -1.47 -27.16 8.35
N MET A 282 -0.89 -26.68 9.45
CA MET A 282 0.26 -25.77 9.38
C MET A 282 1.44 -26.39 8.62
N ILE A 283 1.68 -27.68 8.84
CA ILE A 283 2.74 -28.43 8.15
C ILE A 283 2.47 -28.52 6.65
N ASP A 284 1.22 -28.67 6.21
CA ASP A 284 0.90 -28.65 4.77
C ASP A 284 1.31 -27.34 4.11
N ALA A 285 1.00 -26.21 4.76
CA ALA A 285 1.38 -24.90 4.24
C ALA A 285 2.90 -24.70 4.21
N PHE A 286 3.61 -25.19 5.24
CA PHE A 286 5.07 -25.17 5.25
C PHE A 286 5.66 -26.04 4.15
N ARG A 287 5.15 -27.27 3.94
CA ARG A 287 5.65 -28.19 2.90
C ARG A 287 5.28 -27.76 1.48
N GLY A 288 4.18 -27.03 1.31
CA GLY A 288 3.84 -26.39 0.04
C GLY A 288 4.70 -25.16 -0.28
N SER A 289 5.41 -24.61 0.72
CA SER A 289 6.29 -23.44 0.55
C SER A 289 7.78 -23.78 0.66
N PHE A 290 8.12 -24.92 1.27
CA PHE A 290 9.48 -25.30 1.62
C PHE A 290 9.69 -26.80 1.45
N LYS A 291 10.92 -27.20 1.10
CA LYS A 291 11.34 -28.61 1.18
C LYS A 291 11.39 -29.06 2.64
N ASP A 292 11.13 -30.34 2.91
CA ASP A 292 11.12 -30.90 4.27
C ASP A 292 12.38 -30.58 5.09
N GLY A 293 13.57 -30.57 4.49
CA GLY A 293 14.80 -30.17 5.18
C GLY A 293 14.73 -28.74 5.75
N ASN A 294 14.16 -27.79 4.99
CA ASN A 294 13.93 -26.42 5.48
C ASN A 294 12.83 -26.37 6.55
N VAL A 295 11.78 -27.19 6.42
CA VAL A 295 10.73 -27.31 7.46
C VAL A 295 11.35 -27.77 8.77
N LEU A 296 12.24 -28.77 8.72
CA LEU A 296 12.98 -29.23 9.89
C LEU A 296 13.88 -28.13 10.47
N THR A 297 14.56 -27.33 9.65
CA THR A 297 15.36 -26.20 10.14
C THR A 297 14.49 -25.17 10.88
N ILE A 298 13.29 -24.88 10.37
CA ILE A 298 12.32 -23.99 11.03
C ILE A 298 11.85 -24.59 12.36
N LEU A 299 11.49 -25.88 12.40
CA LEU A 299 11.06 -26.55 13.63
C LEU A 299 12.18 -26.63 14.67
N LYS A 300 13.42 -26.89 14.25
CA LYS A 300 14.60 -26.91 15.14
C LYS A 300 14.85 -25.54 15.76
N ALA A 301 14.81 -24.47 14.96
CA ALA A 301 14.98 -23.11 15.45
C ALA A 301 13.87 -22.76 16.47
N ALA A 302 12.61 -23.08 16.16
CA ALA A 302 11.49 -22.90 17.07
C ALA A 302 11.64 -23.71 18.37
N LYS A 303 12.18 -24.94 18.29
CA LYS A 303 12.42 -25.77 19.48
C LYS A 303 13.37 -25.12 20.49
N ASN A 304 14.29 -24.30 20.00
CA ASN A 304 15.25 -23.55 20.80
C ASN A 304 14.68 -22.20 21.30
N ASP A 305 13.50 -21.77 20.84
CA ASP A 305 12.81 -20.55 21.28
C ASP A 305 11.79 -20.86 22.38
N PRO A 306 11.97 -20.33 23.62
CA PRO A 306 11.07 -20.55 24.76
C PRO A 306 9.59 -20.33 24.44
N THR A 307 9.26 -19.38 23.57
CA THR A 307 7.88 -19.00 23.23
C THR A 307 7.16 -20.03 22.37
N THR A 308 7.89 -20.96 21.72
CA THR A 308 7.31 -21.96 20.82
C THR A 308 7.62 -23.41 21.23
N THR A 309 8.32 -23.61 22.34
CA THR A 309 8.73 -24.94 22.85
C THR A 309 7.56 -25.94 22.99
N THR A 310 6.38 -25.48 23.37
CA THR A 310 5.19 -26.34 23.55
C THR A 310 4.48 -26.69 22.24
N LEU A 311 4.68 -25.88 21.19
CA LEU A 311 4.04 -26.07 19.88
C LEU A 311 4.79 -27.11 19.03
N VAL A 312 6.11 -27.09 19.08
CA VAL A 312 6.97 -27.88 18.18
C VAL A 312 6.73 -29.39 18.24
N PRO A 313 6.57 -30.04 19.42
CA PRO A 313 6.32 -31.49 19.47
C PRO A 313 5.06 -31.90 18.70
N GLY A 314 4.00 -31.08 18.74
CA GLY A 314 2.78 -31.32 17.97
C GLY A 314 3.02 -31.22 16.46
N LEU A 315 3.78 -30.21 16.02
CA LEU A 315 4.13 -30.03 14.61
C LEU A 315 5.05 -31.14 14.09
N GLU A 316 6.01 -31.59 14.90
CA GLU A 316 6.87 -32.75 14.62
C GLU A 316 6.01 -34.01 14.41
N ASN A 317 5.01 -34.27 15.26
CA ASN A 317 4.10 -35.40 15.13
C ASN A 317 3.28 -35.33 13.84
N VAL A 318 2.75 -34.15 13.51
CA VAL A 318 1.98 -33.96 12.26
C VAL A 318 2.87 -34.23 11.04
N LEU A 319 4.12 -33.77 11.04
CA LEU A 319 5.06 -34.02 9.94
C LEU A 319 5.39 -35.51 9.80
N ILE A 320 5.66 -36.20 10.91
CA ILE A 320 5.91 -37.65 10.92
C ILE A 320 4.70 -38.41 10.38
N ASN A 321 3.50 -38.10 10.87
CA ASN A 321 2.26 -38.73 10.41
C ASN A 321 2.04 -38.53 8.90
N LYS A 322 2.44 -37.37 8.35
CA LYS A 322 2.38 -37.15 6.90
C LYS A 322 3.31 -38.06 6.13
N TRP A 323 4.56 -38.23 6.57
CA TRP A 323 5.47 -39.19 5.95
C TRP A 323 4.92 -40.63 6.00
N VAL A 324 4.25 -41.00 7.08
CA VAL A 324 3.60 -42.33 7.22
C VAL A 324 2.45 -42.48 6.20
N VAL A 325 1.55 -41.49 6.13
CA VAL A 325 0.40 -41.51 5.18
C VAL A 325 0.86 -41.50 3.73
N GLU A 326 1.96 -40.80 3.43
CA GLU A 326 2.61 -40.77 2.11
C GLU A 326 3.35 -42.06 1.76
N LYS A 327 3.39 -43.04 2.69
CA LYS A 327 4.11 -44.31 2.54
C LYS A 327 5.59 -44.11 2.22
N GLU A 328 6.19 -43.07 2.79
CA GLU A 328 7.62 -42.81 2.69
C GLU A 328 8.41 -44.01 3.25
N THR A 329 9.53 -44.38 2.62
CA THR A 329 10.41 -45.42 3.18
C THR A 329 11.54 -44.79 3.97
N LEU A 330 12.08 -45.51 4.95
CA LEU A 330 13.23 -45.03 5.72
C LEU A 330 14.41 -44.63 4.83
N VAL A 331 14.67 -45.43 3.77
CA VAL A 331 15.75 -45.16 2.81
C VAL A 331 15.46 -43.88 2.03
N SER A 332 14.27 -43.75 1.46
CA SER A 332 13.89 -42.59 0.66
C SER A 332 13.90 -41.30 1.49
N LEU A 333 13.39 -41.33 2.74
CA LEU A 333 13.42 -40.18 3.64
C LEU A 333 14.85 -39.76 3.96
N LYS A 334 15.73 -40.72 4.32
CA LYS A 334 17.15 -40.44 4.60
C LYS A 334 17.85 -39.85 3.38
N THR A 335 17.61 -40.41 2.18
CA THR A 335 18.16 -39.87 0.93
C THR A 335 17.67 -38.45 0.69
N ARG A 336 16.36 -38.19 0.79
CA ARG A 336 15.76 -36.86 0.57
C ARG A 336 16.33 -35.81 1.52
N LEU A 337 16.41 -36.14 2.81
CA LEU A 337 16.91 -35.24 3.84
C LEU A 337 18.42 -35.08 3.78
N GLY A 338 19.18 -36.14 3.44
CA GLY A 338 20.64 -36.13 3.33
C GLY A 338 21.22 -35.47 2.07
N THR A 339 20.37 -34.88 1.20
CA THR A 339 20.83 -34.20 -0.02
C THR A 339 21.56 -32.88 0.22
N ARG A 340 21.62 -32.39 1.47
CA ARG A 340 22.27 -31.15 1.86
C ARG A 340 23.26 -31.38 3.00
N VAL A 341 24.32 -30.56 3.01
CA VAL A 341 25.25 -30.47 4.14
C VAL A 341 24.62 -29.59 5.21
N TYR A 342 24.41 -30.14 6.40
CA TYR A 342 23.90 -29.43 7.59
C TYR A 342 24.99 -29.31 8.66
N SER A 343 24.77 -28.43 9.64
CA SER A 343 25.58 -28.43 10.86
C SER A 343 25.36 -29.73 11.65
N ASP A 344 26.34 -30.10 12.49
CA ASP A 344 26.24 -31.31 13.32
C ASP A 344 24.98 -31.31 14.20
N GLU A 345 24.62 -30.17 14.78
CA GLU A 345 23.40 -30.04 15.60
C GLU A 345 22.13 -30.32 14.78
N MET A 346 22.07 -29.80 13.55
CA MET A 346 20.93 -30.00 12.67
C MET A 346 20.88 -31.44 12.16
N GLN A 347 22.04 -32.06 11.91
CA GLN A 347 22.14 -33.48 11.55
C GLN A 347 21.60 -34.38 12.66
N HIS A 348 21.98 -34.13 13.93
CA HIS A 348 21.43 -34.84 15.09
C HIS A 348 19.90 -34.68 15.19
N TYR A 349 19.39 -33.48 14.90
CA TYR A 349 17.95 -33.24 14.91
C TYR A 349 17.21 -33.98 13.78
N ILE A 350 17.80 -34.04 12.58
CA ILE A 350 17.25 -34.84 11.47
C ILE A 350 17.23 -36.32 11.85
N GLU A 351 18.31 -36.84 12.42
CA GLU A 351 18.39 -38.23 12.89
C GLU A 351 17.35 -38.53 13.96
N TYR A 352 17.14 -37.61 14.91
CA TYR A 352 16.06 -37.70 15.89
C TYR A 352 14.68 -37.83 15.22
N MET A 353 14.38 -36.99 14.23
CA MET A 353 13.10 -37.05 13.51
C MET A 353 12.94 -38.34 12.69
N VAL A 354 14.01 -38.80 12.04
CA VAL A 354 14.03 -40.05 11.27
C VAL A 354 13.86 -41.28 12.18
N GLN A 355 14.48 -41.29 13.37
CA GLN A 355 14.31 -42.37 14.34
C GLN A 355 12.86 -42.45 14.83
N ARG A 356 12.23 -41.31 15.11
CA ARG A 356 10.82 -41.26 15.49
C ARG A 356 9.92 -41.77 14.39
N PHE A 357 10.14 -41.35 13.15
CA PHE A 357 9.43 -41.88 11.99
C PHE A 357 9.60 -43.40 11.85
N ASN A 358 10.82 -43.92 12.00
CA ASN A 358 11.09 -45.36 11.94
C ASN A 358 10.29 -46.15 12.99
N LYS A 359 10.16 -45.59 14.21
CA LYS A 359 9.38 -46.20 15.28
C LYS A 359 7.88 -46.27 14.93
N GLU A 360 7.33 -45.20 14.37
CA GLU A 360 5.91 -45.15 13.96
C GLU A 360 5.59 -46.16 12.85
N ILE A 361 6.45 -46.27 11.82
CA ILE A 361 6.21 -47.26 10.75
C ILE A 361 6.44 -48.71 11.21
N SER A 362 7.34 -48.93 12.18
CA SER A 362 7.59 -50.27 12.72
C SER A 362 6.47 -50.73 13.68
N GLY A 363 5.84 -49.79 14.41
CA GLY A 363 4.72 -50.08 15.30
C GLY A 363 3.38 -50.30 14.59
N ASN A 364 3.22 -49.82 13.36
CA ASN A 364 2.02 -50.05 12.53
C ASN A 364 2.07 -51.37 11.72
N VAL A 365 3.16 -52.15 11.82
CA VAL A 365 3.38 -53.42 11.09
C VAL A 365 3.13 -54.66 11.99
N SER A 366 2.72 -54.44 13.24
CA SER A 366 2.18 -55.47 14.15
C SER A 366 0.66 -55.38 14.23
#